data_AF-A0A8S9HJ12-F1
#
_entry.id   AF-A0A8S9HJ12-F1
#
_cell.length_a   1.000
_cell.length_b   1.000
_cell.length_c   1.000
_cell.angle_alpha   90.00
_cell.angle_beta   90.00
_cell.angle_gamma   90.00
#
_symmetry.space_group_name_H-M   'P 1'
#
loop_
_entity.id
_entity.type
_entity.pdbx_description
1 polymer ?
#
loop_
_entity_poly.entity_id
_entity_poly.type
_entity_poly.pdbx_seq_one_letter_code
_entity_poly.pdbx_strand_id
1 'polypeptide(L)'
;MSRLLRHLRRPVISARLSPSFSYRNPRICLQPIQNSSFLIVPKFLSSGSYVSEMRKSAFEGNILRLIRSEIQSELDHSPPLQPEDRFGPFTVDERPGEQWVSLRRKYGDTEDIKIEATMFDGSVPSSKSTSSDPEDVQLHITFVVNISKDGQTLEIMCSAWPDTIQISKFFVRKSSKNSPNAYVGPEFDEMEDELQDSVYQFLEERGISDDLAVFLHQYMKNKDRAEYIRWMETVKSYVEQK
;
A
#
# COMPACT_ATOMS: atom_id res chain seq x y z
N MET A 1 -8.55 -38.61 1.28
CA MET A 1 -9.30 -37.68 0.41
C MET A 1 -8.54 -36.36 0.36
N SER A 2 -8.06 -36.02 -0.81
CA SER A 2 -7.09 -34.95 -1.08
C SER A 2 -7.67 -33.56 -0.77
N ARG A 3 -6.99 -32.77 0.08
CA ARG A 3 -7.34 -31.36 0.34
C ARG A 3 -6.54 -30.51 -0.63
N LEU A 4 -7.22 -29.91 -1.59
CA LEU A 4 -6.68 -28.91 -2.49
C LEU A 4 -6.32 -27.66 -1.67
N LEU A 5 -5.02 -27.46 -1.43
CA LEU A 5 -4.46 -26.17 -1.02
C LEU A 5 -4.61 -25.21 -2.20
N ARG A 6 -5.62 -24.34 -2.15
CA ARG A 6 -5.68 -23.18 -3.04
C ARG A 6 -4.85 -22.08 -2.38
N HIS A 7 -3.57 -22.02 -2.73
CA HIS A 7 -2.74 -20.85 -2.45
C HIS A 7 -3.34 -19.64 -3.17
N LEU A 8 -3.40 -18.52 -2.44
CA LEU A 8 -3.97 -17.26 -2.87
C LEU A 8 -3.18 -16.73 -4.09
N ARG A 9 -3.73 -16.91 -5.29
CA ARG A 9 -3.37 -16.06 -6.44
C ARG A 9 -3.80 -14.63 -6.11
N ARG A 10 -2.87 -13.77 -5.69
CA ARG A 10 -3.08 -12.31 -5.67
C ARG A 10 -2.99 -11.81 -7.12
N PRO A 11 -4.05 -11.23 -7.71
CA PRO A 11 -3.90 -10.40 -8.90
C PRO A 11 -3.50 -9.00 -8.44
N VAL A 12 -2.33 -8.53 -8.88
CA VAL A 12 -1.93 -7.12 -8.77
C VAL A 12 -2.92 -6.30 -9.60
N ILE A 13 -3.68 -5.44 -8.93
CA ILE A 13 -4.62 -4.52 -9.58
C ILE A 13 -3.78 -3.47 -10.31
N SER A 14 -3.63 -3.61 -11.62
CA SER A 14 -3.20 -2.53 -12.50
C SER A 14 -4.33 -1.50 -12.57
N ALA A 15 -4.11 -0.32 -11.99
CA ALA A 15 -5.02 0.81 -12.15
C ALA A 15 -5.02 1.26 -13.63
N ARG A 16 -6.11 1.00 -14.35
CA ARG A 16 -6.41 1.69 -15.61
C ARG A 16 -7.77 2.38 -15.49
N LEU A 17 -7.72 3.67 -15.79
CA LEU A 17 -8.80 4.65 -15.73
C LEU A 17 -9.98 4.28 -16.64
N SER A 18 -11.18 4.56 -16.13
CA SER A 18 -12.51 4.24 -16.67
C SER A 18 -12.82 4.86 -18.04
N PRO A 19 -13.65 4.22 -18.89
CA PRO A 19 -14.45 4.90 -19.89
C PRO A 19 -15.87 5.16 -19.37
N SER A 20 -16.30 6.41 -19.50
CA SER A 20 -17.64 6.91 -19.21
C SER A 20 -18.71 6.25 -20.10
N PHE A 21 -19.70 5.60 -19.49
CA PHE A 21 -20.90 5.11 -20.18
C PHE A 21 -22.01 6.18 -20.17
N SER A 22 -22.26 6.78 -21.33
CA SER A 22 -23.42 7.65 -21.58
C SER A 22 -24.66 6.79 -21.84
N TYR A 23 -25.68 6.94 -21.00
CA TYR A 23 -26.96 6.26 -21.18
C TYR A 23 -27.72 6.82 -22.39
N ARG A 24 -28.07 5.92 -23.31
CA ARG A 24 -28.88 6.15 -24.51
C ARG A 24 -30.35 6.10 -24.12
N ASN A 25 -31.10 7.17 -24.39
CA ASN A 25 -32.51 7.31 -24.07
C ASN A 25 -33.38 6.87 -25.26
N PRO A 26 -34.32 5.91 -25.14
CA PRO A 26 -35.33 5.69 -26.16
C PRO A 26 -36.67 6.31 -25.73
N ARG A 27 -37.14 7.29 -26.52
CA ARG A 27 -38.53 7.76 -26.53
C ARG A 27 -39.43 6.67 -27.12
N ILE A 28 -40.51 6.30 -26.44
CA ILE A 28 -41.68 5.66 -27.08
C ILE A 28 -42.98 6.25 -26.54
N CYS A 29 -43.87 6.48 -27.50
CA CYS A 29 -45.20 7.07 -27.52
C CYS A 29 -46.18 6.62 -26.42
N LEU A 30 -46.98 7.61 -25.97
CA LEU A 30 -48.23 7.43 -25.22
C LEU A 30 -49.36 6.93 -26.14
N GLN A 31 -50.16 5.98 -25.66
CA GLN A 31 -51.57 5.82 -26.06
C GLN A 31 -52.44 5.59 -24.81
N PRO A 32 -53.64 6.21 -24.71
CA PRO A 32 -54.52 6.04 -23.56
C PRO A 32 -55.68 5.10 -23.91
N ILE A 33 -55.87 4.01 -23.15
CA ILE A 33 -57.16 3.29 -23.16
C ILE A 33 -57.55 2.85 -21.74
N GLN A 34 -58.56 3.56 -21.24
CA GLN A 34 -59.74 3.14 -20.47
C GLN A 34 -59.62 2.31 -19.19
N ASN A 35 -60.21 2.92 -18.15
CA ASN A 35 -60.65 2.39 -16.88
C ASN A 35 -61.25 0.99 -16.95
N SER A 36 -60.77 0.11 -16.06
CA SER A 36 -61.63 -0.86 -15.41
C SER A 36 -61.32 -0.88 -13.92
N SER A 37 -62.30 -0.44 -13.14
CA SER A 37 -62.34 -0.50 -11.69
C SER A 37 -62.44 -1.95 -11.24
N PHE A 38 -61.35 -2.49 -10.68
CA PHE A 38 -61.37 -3.73 -9.92
C PHE A 38 -60.94 -3.47 -8.48
N LEU A 39 -61.74 -4.05 -7.59
CA LEU A 39 -61.81 -3.83 -6.16
C LEU A 39 -60.47 -4.01 -5.46
N ILE A 40 -60.11 -3.03 -4.63
CA ILE A 40 -59.01 -3.10 -3.68
C ILE A 40 -59.36 -4.18 -2.65
N VAL A 41 -58.65 -5.31 -2.69
CA VAL A 41 -58.54 -6.23 -1.57
C VAL A 41 -57.20 -5.92 -0.89
N PRO A 42 -57.16 -5.46 0.38
CA PRO A 42 -55.89 -5.31 1.08
C PRO A 42 -55.40 -6.70 1.47
N LYS A 43 -54.70 -7.38 0.55
CA LYS A 43 -53.86 -8.51 0.93
C LYS A 43 -52.65 -7.96 1.68
N PHE A 44 -52.80 -7.84 2.99
CA PHE A 44 -51.67 -7.79 3.91
C PHE A 44 -50.80 -9.03 3.68
N LEU A 45 -49.72 -8.88 2.92
CA LEU A 45 -48.58 -9.79 2.95
C LEU A 45 -47.32 -8.95 2.95
N SER A 46 -46.98 -8.42 4.12
CA SER A 46 -45.64 -7.94 4.46
C SER A 46 -44.62 -9.10 4.57
N SER A 47 -44.76 -10.14 3.74
CA SER A 47 -43.90 -11.33 3.75
C SER A 47 -42.68 -11.17 2.85
N GLY A 48 -42.79 -10.34 1.80
CA GLY A 48 -41.70 -10.05 0.87
C GLY A 48 -40.52 -9.30 1.50
N SER A 49 -40.76 -8.41 2.48
CA SER A 49 -39.67 -7.71 3.18
C SER A 49 -38.99 -8.62 4.20
N TYR A 50 -39.74 -9.37 5.02
CA TYR A 50 -39.15 -10.27 6.02
C TYR A 50 -38.26 -11.36 5.40
N VAL A 51 -38.72 -12.05 4.35
CA VAL A 51 -37.91 -13.09 3.67
C VAL A 51 -36.68 -12.47 3.00
N SER A 52 -36.80 -11.26 2.45
CA SER A 52 -35.69 -10.52 1.85
C SER A 52 -34.66 -10.10 2.90
N GLU A 53 -35.12 -9.56 4.04
CA GLU A 53 -34.29 -9.19 5.19
C GLU A 53 -33.59 -10.40 5.80
N MET A 54 -34.27 -11.54 5.93
CA MET A 54 -33.65 -12.79 6.38
C MET A 54 -32.55 -13.27 5.42
N ARG A 55 -32.77 -13.18 4.11
CA ARG A 55 -31.75 -13.54 3.11
C ARG A 55 -30.55 -12.60 3.17
N LYS A 56 -30.78 -11.29 3.28
CA LYS A 56 -29.74 -10.27 3.47
C LYS A 56 -28.92 -10.56 4.73
N SER A 57 -29.60 -10.80 5.85
CA SER A 57 -28.94 -11.12 7.13
C SER A 57 -28.14 -12.43 7.08
N ALA A 58 -28.67 -13.48 6.45
CA ALA A 58 -27.93 -14.73 6.27
C ALA A 58 -26.68 -14.55 5.39
N PHE A 59 -26.78 -13.73 4.35
CA PHE A 59 -25.66 -13.39 3.47
C PHE A 59 -24.58 -12.59 4.21
N GLU A 60 -24.96 -11.53 4.92
CA GLU A 60 -24.06 -10.72 5.77
C GLU A 60 -23.41 -11.58 6.87
N GLY A 61 -24.20 -12.44 7.54
CA GLY A 61 -23.69 -13.38 8.53
C GLY A 61 -22.64 -14.35 7.96
N ASN A 62 -22.82 -14.80 6.71
CA ASN A 62 -21.82 -15.62 6.04
C ASN A 62 -20.53 -14.83 5.74
N ILE A 63 -20.64 -13.59 5.26
CA ILE A 63 -19.48 -12.71 5.04
C ILE A 63 -18.71 -12.49 6.35
N LEU A 64 -19.40 -12.13 7.43
CA LEU A 64 -18.78 -11.88 8.72
C LEU A 64 -18.06 -13.11 9.27
N ARG A 65 -18.64 -14.31 9.08
CA ARG A 65 -18.00 -15.57 9.45
C ARG A 65 -16.70 -15.78 8.68
N LEU A 66 -16.69 -15.51 7.36
CA LEU A 66 -15.50 -15.65 6.52
C LEU A 66 -14.42 -14.64 6.92
N ILE A 67 -14.77 -13.37 7.13
CA ILE A 67 -13.82 -12.33 7.54
C ILE A 67 -13.19 -12.67 8.90
N ARG A 68 -13.97 -13.08 9.89
CA ARG A 68 -13.45 -13.48 11.20
C ARG A 68 -12.52 -14.69 11.10
N SER A 69 -12.88 -15.67 10.25
CA SER A 69 -12.03 -16.84 10.01
C SER A 69 -10.70 -16.47 9.37
N GLU A 70 -10.70 -15.52 8.44
CA GLU A 70 -9.49 -15.05 7.77
C GLU A 70 -8.58 -14.27 8.72
N ILE A 71 -9.14 -13.34 9.50
CA ILE A 71 -8.40 -12.60 10.54
C ILE A 71 -7.74 -13.58 11.53
N GLN A 72 -8.50 -14.56 12.02
CA GLN A 72 -7.97 -15.55 12.96
C GLN A 72 -6.87 -16.40 12.32
N SER A 73 -7.04 -16.84 11.07
CA SER A 73 -6.05 -17.62 10.34
C SER A 73 -4.71 -16.88 10.23
N GLU A 74 -4.75 -15.59 9.89
CA GLU A 74 -3.53 -14.76 9.81
C GLU A 74 -2.89 -14.53 11.18
N LEU A 75 -3.68 -14.27 12.22
CA LEU A 75 -3.18 -14.09 13.58
C LEU A 75 -2.54 -15.36 14.15
N ASP A 76 -3.09 -16.53 13.84
CA ASP A 76 -2.55 -17.83 14.28
C ASP A 76 -1.27 -18.19 13.53
N HIS A 77 -1.17 -17.82 12.25
CA HIS A 77 -0.04 -18.16 11.41
C HIS A 77 1.15 -17.22 11.60
N SER A 78 0.91 -15.91 11.60
CA SER A 78 1.97 -14.89 11.68
C SER A 78 1.46 -13.62 12.37
N PRO A 79 1.35 -13.64 13.71
CA PRO A 79 0.86 -12.49 14.45
C PRO A 79 1.76 -11.27 14.21
N PRO A 80 1.20 -10.07 13.95
CA PRO A 80 1.98 -8.86 13.82
C PRO A 80 2.82 -8.60 15.08
N LEU A 81 4.10 -8.32 14.88
CA LEU A 81 5.02 -7.94 15.94
C LEU A 81 4.83 -6.46 16.27
N GLN A 82 5.26 -6.06 17.47
CA GLN A 82 5.37 -4.65 17.80
C GLN A 82 6.41 -4.00 16.86
N PRO A 83 6.05 -2.92 16.14
CA PRO A 83 7.00 -2.24 15.26
C PRO A 83 8.14 -1.65 16.08
N GLU A 84 9.37 -1.75 15.57
CA GLU A 84 10.53 -1.11 16.17
C GLU A 84 10.41 0.41 16.06
N ASP A 85 10.66 1.12 17.16
CA ASP A 85 10.58 2.58 17.22
C ASP A 85 11.88 3.26 16.80
N ARG A 86 12.93 2.48 16.52
CA ARG A 86 14.27 2.95 16.18
C ARG A 86 14.97 2.04 15.19
N PHE A 87 15.77 2.66 14.32
CA PHE A 87 16.79 1.97 13.51
C PHE A 87 18.12 2.69 13.74
N GLY A 88 18.96 2.09 14.59
CA GLY A 88 20.18 2.72 15.08
C GLY A 88 19.92 4.16 15.59
N PRO A 89 20.49 5.19 14.95
CA PRO A 89 20.33 6.57 15.38
C PRO A 89 19.02 7.23 14.90
N PHE A 90 18.27 6.58 14.01
CA PHE A 90 16.98 7.06 13.53
C PHE A 90 15.84 6.70 14.49
N THR A 91 14.93 7.64 14.68
CA THR A 91 13.60 7.39 15.26
C THR A 91 12.63 7.04 14.14
N VAL A 92 11.87 5.97 14.31
CA VAL A 92 10.86 5.49 13.36
C VAL A 92 9.50 6.06 13.77
N ASP A 93 8.80 6.66 12.82
CA ASP A 93 7.46 7.23 12.96
C ASP A 93 6.48 6.40 12.14
N GLU A 94 5.80 5.50 12.85
CA GLU A 94 4.81 4.58 12.31
C GLU A 94 3.42 5.19 12.33
N ARG A 95 2.72 5.12 11.19
CA ARG A 95 1.36 5.62 11.06
C ARG A 95 0.39 4.51 10.64
N PRO A 96 -0.37 3.94 11.60
CA PRO A 96 -1.43 3.00 11.30
C PRO A 96 -2.48 3.67 10.42
N GLY A 97 -2.69 3.18 9.20
CA GLY A 97 -3.40 4.02 8.23
C GLY A 97 -2.77 4.03 6.87
N GLU A 98 -1.46 4.18 6.89
CA GLU A 98 -0.70 4.73 5.79
C GLU A 98 0.22 3.67 5.20
N GLN A 99 0.46 3.72 3.90
CA GLN A 99 1.31 2.75 3.19
C GLN A 99 2.77 3.20 3.10
N TRP A 100 3.25 3.91 4.13
CA TRP A 100 4.62 4.40 4.22
C TRP A 100 5.05 4.54 5.68
N VAL A 101 6.35 4.66 5.92
CA VAL A 101 6.96 4.93 7.23
C VAL A 101 7.94 6.09 7.11
N SER A 102 8.12 6.84 8.20
CA SER A 102 9.10 7.93 8.29
C SER A 102 10.22 7.56 9.25
N LEU A 103 11.47 7.79 8.87
CA LEU A 103 12.62 7.75 9.79
C LEU A 103 13.22 9.15 9.90
N ARG A 104 13.58 9.55 11.12
CA ARG A 104 14.13 10.88 11.39
C ARG A 104 15.36 10.82 12.27
N ARG A 105 16.33 11.68 11.98
CA ARG A 105 17.55 11.83 12.76
C ARG A 105 18.11 13.24 12.61
N LYS A 106 18.81 13.72 13.64
CA LYS A 106 19.77 14.84 13.53
C LYS A 106 21.18 14.30 13.33
N TYR A 107 21.90 14.88 12.36
CA TYR A 107 23.28 14.54 12.07
C TYR A 107 24.18 15.76 12.31
N GLY A 108 25.01 15.67 13.36
CA GLY A 108 25.68 16.84 13.92
C GLY A 108 24.69 17.92 14.39
N ASP A 109 25.14 19.17 14.37
CA ASP A 109 24.32 20.33 14.79
C ASP A 109 23.57 21.00 13.63
N THR A 110 23.85 20.59 12.39
CA THR A 110 23.45 21.33 11.19
C THR A 110 22.50 20.60 10.25
N GLU A 111 22.44 19.27 10.30
CA GLU A 111 21.66 18.48 9.33
C GLU A 111 20.47 17.79 10.01
N ASP A 112 19.28 18.00 9.46
CA ASP A 112 18.08 17.23 9.77
C ASP A 112 17.82 16.24 8.63
N ILE A 113 17.84 14.94 8.95
CA ILE A 113 17.64 13.86 7.98
C ILE A 113 16.25 13.26 8.19
N LYS A 114 15.48 13.19 7.09
CA LYS A 114 14.17 12.54 7.03
C LYS A 114 14.15 11.55 5.88
N ILE A 115 13.78 10.32 6.18
CA ILE A 115 13.60 9.24 5.20
C ILE A 115 12.10 8.92 5.16
N GLU A 116 11.52 8.85 3.97
CA GLU A 116 10.15 8.38 3.76
C GLU A 116 10.18 7.18 2.84
N ALA A 117 9.79 6.01 3.36
CA ALA A 117 9.81 4.75 2.63
C ALA A 117 8.39 4.22 2.43
N THR A 118 8.07 3.78 1.21
CA THR A 118 6.79 3.14 0.87
C THR A 118 6.72 1.72 1.43
N MET A 119 5.52 1.15 1.47
CA MET A 119 5.35 -0.30 1.44
C MET A 119 5.87 -0.87 0.11
N PHE A 120 5.90 -2.20 -0.02
CA PHE A 120 6.28 -2.87 -1.26
C PHE A 120 5.50 -2.34 -2.47
N ASP A 121 6.20 -1.80 -3.46
CA ASP A 121 5.63 -1.13 -4.63
C ASP A 121 6.13 -1.70 -5.97
N GLY A 122 7.03 -2.68 -5.92
CA GLY A 122 7.49 -3.42 -7.09
C GLY A 122 8.02 -4.80 -6.72
N SER A 123 8.30 -5.60 -7.75
CA SER A 123 8.95 -6.90 -7.58
C SER A 123 9.62 -7.36 -8.87
N VAL A 124 10.72 -8.11 -8.74
CA VAL A 124 11.40 -8.80 -9.85
C VAL A 124 11.61 -10.27 -9.52
N PRO A 125 11.74 -11.17 -10.51
CA PRO A 125 12.12 -12.56 -10.27
C PRO A 125 13.52 -12.64 -9.63
N SER A 126 13.69 -13.46 -8.59
CA SER A 126 14.99 -13.73 -7.99
C SER A 126 15.87 -14.53 -8.96
N SER A 127 17.11 -14.09 -9.16
CA SER A 127 18.09 -14.75 -10.04
C SER A 127 18.83 -15.93 -9.38
N LYS A 128 18.63 -16.17 -8.08
CA LYS A 128 19.43 -17.11 -7.26
C LYS A 128 18.84 -18.52 -7.09
N SER A 129 17.79 -18.91 -7.82
CA SER A 129 17.18 -20.24 -7.65
C SER A 129 17.71 -21.28 -8.65
N THR A 130 18.52 -22.23 -8.16
CA THR A 130 18.76 -23.54 -8.81
C THR A 130 17.62 -24.53 -8.55
N SER A 131 16.60 -24.13 -7.79
CA SER A 131 15.37 -24.86 -7.56
C SER A 131 14.22 -24.26 -8.37
N SER A 132 13.47 -25.10 -9.07
CA SER A 132 12.29 -24.77 -9.85
C SER A 132 11.08 -24.37 -8.98
N ASP A 133 11.26 -23.41 -8.07
CA ASP A 133 10.18 -22.88 -7.23
C ASP A 133 9.76 -21.49 -7.75
N PRO A 134 8.55 -21.32 -8.30
CA PRO A 134 8.09 -20.08 -8.93
C PRO A 134 7.79 -18.92 -7.95
N GLU A 135 8.16 -19.05 -6.67
CA GLU A 135 7.80 -18.09 -5.61
C GLU A 135 8.94 -17.17 -5.14
N ASP A 136 10.14 -17.30 -5.70
CA ASP A 136 11.26 -16.45 -5.27
C ASP A 136 11.23 -15.10 -6.00
N VAL A 137 10.45 -14.16 -5.46
CA VAL A 137 10.37 -12.77 -5.94
C VAL A 137 11.12 -11.82 -5.00
N GLN A 138 11.92 -10.95 -5.59
CA GLN A 138 12.60 -9.87 -4.88
C GLN A 138 11.66 -8.66 -4.86
N LEU A 139 11.19 -8.29 -3.68
CA LEU A 139 10.32 -7.12 -3.50
C LEU A 139 11.14 -5.83 -3.58
N HIS A 140 10.48 -4.75 -3.97
CA HIS A 140 11.07 -3.41 -4.08
C HIS A 140 10.33 -2.45 -3.15
N ILE A 141 11.09 -1.54 -2.53
CA ILE A 141 10.59 -0.40 -1.76
C ILE A 141 11.20 0.87 -2.35
N THR A 142 10.37 1.85 -2.70
CA THR A 142 10.86 3.20 -2.99
C THR A 142 11.03 3.97 -1.68
N PHE A 143 12.13 4.69 -1.51
CA PHE A 143 12.27 5.62 -0.42
C PHE A 143 12.98 6.91 -0.84
N VAL A 144 12.67 7.99 -0.15
CA VAL A 144 13.26 9.31 -0.39
C VAL A 144 14.01 9.76 0.85
N VAL A 145 15.28 10.13 0.65
CA VAL A 145 16.12 10.74 1.68
C VAL A 145 16.10 12.25 1.48
N ASN A 146 15.71 12.97 2.52
CA ASN A 146 15.78 14.43 2.58
C ASN A 146 16.82 14.82 3.63
N ILE A 147 17.87 15.52 3.22
CA ILE A 147 18.90 16.07 4.11
C ILE A 147 18.77 17.59 4.07
N SER A 148 18.23 18.17 5.13
CA SER A 148 17.98 19.60 5.25
C SER A 148 19.11 20.29 6.03
N LYS A 149 19.68 21.34 5.45
CA LYS A 149 20.71 22.20 6.06
C LYS A 149 20.66 23.60 5.46
N ASP A 150 20.84 24.63 6.29
CA ASP A 150 20.97 26.04 5.89
C ASP A 150 19.84 26.55 4.94
N GLY A 151 18.60 26.11 5.18
CA GLY A 151 17.44 26.49 4.35
C GLY A 151 17.41 25.84 2.95
N GLN A 152 18.25 24.84 2.72
CA GLN A 152 18.26 23.99 1.53
C GLN A 152 17.99 22.54 1.92
N THR A 153 17.56 21.72 0.96
CA THR A 153 17.32 20.30 1.19
C THR A 153 17.81 19.52 -0.02
N LEU A 154 18.74 18.61 0.23
CA LEU A 154 19.14 17.60 -0.75
C LEU A 154 18.11 16.47 -0.69
N GLU A 155 17.42 16.24 -1.80
CA GLU A 155 16.45 15.15 -1.96
C GLU A 155 17.09 14.07 -2.83
N ILE A 156 17.15 12.84 -2.34
CA ILE A 156 17.74 11.68 -3.01
C ILE A 156 16.66 10.61 -3.09
N MET A 157 16.37 10.15 -4.29
CA MET A 157 15.43 9.06 -4.54
C MET A 157 16.18 7.75 -4.63
N CYS A 158 15.73 6.77 -3.85
CA CYS A 158 16.40 5.49 -3.72
C CYS A 158 15.40 4.32 -3.86
N SER A 159 15.96 3.19 -4.26
CA SER A 159 15.33 1.88 -4.35
C SER A 159 15.97 0.96 -3.32
N ALA A 160 15.16 0.36 -2.43
CA ALA A 160 15.60 -0.66 -1.50
C ALA A 160 15.15 -2.04 -1.99
N TRP A 161 16.13 -2.83 -2.41
CA TRP A 161 16.01 -4.27 -2.57
C TRP A 161 16.34 -4.95 -1.21
N PRO A 162 16.05 -6.26 -1.02
CA PRO A 162 16.17 -6.91 0.28
C PRO A 162 17.49 -6.76 1.02
N ASP A 163 18.58 -6.60 0.28
CA ASP A 163 19.94 -6.52 0.80
C ASP A 163 20.76 -5.38 0.20
N THR A 164 20.17 -4.52 -0.65
CA THR A 164 20.90 -3.46 -1.36
C THR A 164 20.08 -2.20 -1.56
N ILE A 165 20.74 -1.05 -1.46
CA ILE A 165 20.19 0.25 -1.85
C ILE A 165 20.75 0.67 -3.21
N GLN A 166 19.89 1.24 -4.05
CA GLN A 166 20.27 1.86 -5.31
C GLN A 166 19.79 3.30 -5.34
N ILE A 167 20.67 4.24 -5.67
CA ILE A 167 20.30 5.64 -5.89
C ILE A 167 19.79 5.76 -7.33
N SER A 168 18.60 6.35 -7.50
CA SER A 168 18.06 6.64 -8.84
C SER A 168 18.47 8.02 -9.31
N LYS A 169 18.32 9.04 -8.44
CA LYS A 169 18.63 10.44 -8.74
C LYS A 169 18.67 11.30 -7.48
N PHE A 170 19.28 12.48 -7.58
CA PHE A 170 19.25 13.46 -6.50
C PHE A 170 19.24 14.91 -7.02
N PHE A 171 18.67 15.82 -6.22
CA PHE A 171 18.65 17.24 -6.53
C PHE A 171 18.49 18.09 -5.26
N VAL A 172 18.84 19.37 -5.35
CA VAL A 172 18.73 20.31 -4.24
C VAL A 172 17.50 21.20 -4.40
N ARG A 173 16.62 21.21 -3.40
CA ARG A 173 15.50 22.14 -3.28
C ARG A 173 15.86 23.29 -2.33
N LYS A 174 15.54 24.52 -2.73
CA LYS A 174 15.69 25.71 -1.88
C LYS A 174 14.36 26.03 -1.19
N SER A 175 14.38 26.26 0.12
CA SER A 175 13.17 26.44 0.93
C SER A 175 12.29 27.63 0.48
N SER A 176 12.87 28.66 -0.17
CA SER A 176 12.17 29.87 -0.58
C SER A 176 11.58 29.85 -2.00
N LYS A 177 11.88 28.84 -2.84
CA LYS A 177 11.42 28.78 -4.24
C LYS A 177 11.17 27.34 -4.68
N ASN A 178 9.90 26.93 -4.66
CA ASN A 178 9.44 25.73 -5.36
C ASN A 178 9.11 26.10 -6.81
N SER A 179 10.13 26.21 -7.65
CA SER A 179 9.89 26.34 -9.09
C SER A 179 9.57 24.94 -9.65
N PRO A 180 8.39 24.72 -10.25
CA PRO A 180 8.04 23.41 -10.85
C PRO A 180 8.99 23.03 -12.01
N ASN A 181 9.75 24.00 -12.54
CA ASN A 181 10.74 23.82 -13.60
C ASN A 181 12.19 23.81 -13.07
N ALA A 182 12.40 23.44 -11.79
CA ALA A 182 13.76 23.27 -11.28
C ALA A 182 14.45 22.12 -12.03
N TYR A 183 15.73 22.30 -12.36
CA TYR A 183 16.54 21.23 -12.93
C TYR A 183 16.74 20.13 -11.88
N VAL A 184 16.43 18.88 -12.25
CA VAL A 184 16.39 17.71 -11.34
C VAL A 184 17.69 16.87 -11.44
N GLY A 185 18.63 17.26 -12.31
CA GLY A 185 19.84 16.49 -12.56
C GLY A 185 19.66 15.39 -13.62
N PRO A 186 20.76 14.77 -14.07
CA PRO A 186 20.74 13.54 -14.87
C PRO A 186 20.32 12.34 -14.00
N GLU A 187 20.16 11.17 -14.62
CA GLU A 187 20.01 9.91 -13.88
C GLU A 187 21.34 9.56 -13.16
N PHE A 188 21.24 8.81 -12.07
CA PHE A 188 22.42 8.55 -11.24
C PHE A 188 23.50 7.73 -11.93
N ASP A 189 23.09 6.79 -12.78
CA ASP A 189 23.95 5.89 -13.56
C ASP A 189 24.69 6.59 -14.71
N GLU A 190 24.26 7.79 -15.10
CA GLU A 190 24.92 8.61 -16.13
C GLU A 190 26.08 9.45 -15.56
N MET A 191 26.26 9.48 -14.23
CA MET A 191 27.34 10.23 -13.57
C MET A 191 28.66 9.44 -13.55
N GLU A 192 29.78 10.16 -13.35
CA GLU A 192 31.11 9.55 -13.22
C GLU A 192 31.21 8.63 -12.00
N ASP A 193 31.82 7.46 -12.15
CA ASP A 193 31.88 6.41 -11.12
C ASP A 193 32.45 6.91 -9.78
N GLU A 194 33.53 7.72 -9.80
CA GLU A 194 34.13 8.28 -8.57
C GLU A 194 33.15 9.20 -7.81
N LEU A 195 32.30 9.93 -8.54
CA LEU A 195 31.25 10.73 -7.93
C LEU A 195 30.14 9.84 -7.37
N GLN A 196 29.74 8.78 -8.09
CA GLN A 196 28.74 7.83 -7.59
C GLN A 196 29.18 7.20 -6.26
N ASP A 197 30.42 6.70 -6.20
CA ASP A 197 31.02 6.11 -4.99
C ASP A 197 31.03 7.10 -3.82
N SER A 198 31.40 8.35 -4.09
CA SER A 198 31.43 9.41 -3.08
C SER A 198 30.03 9.73 -2.53
N VAL A 199 28.99 9.66 -3.35
CA VAL A 199 27.59 9.89 -2.91
C VAL A 199 27.09 8.71 -2.06
N TYR A 200 27.45 7.47 -2.41
CA TYR A 200 27.16 6.32 -1.54
C TYR A 200 27.85 6.45 -0.18
N GLN A 201 29.15 6.76 -0.17
CA GLN A 201 29.89 6.98 1.08
C GLN A 201 29.27 8.11 1.93
N PHE A 202 28.83 9.20 1.28
CA PHE A 202 28.15 10.31 1.95
C PHE A 202 26.84 9.88 2.66
N LEU A 203 26.09 8.94 2.07
CA LEU A 203 24.89 8.36 2.69
C LEU A 203 25.23 7.39 3.82
N GLU A 204 26.25 6.54 3.63
CA GLU A 204 26.68 5.57 4.63
C GLU A 204 27.13 6.25 5.93
N GLU A 205 27.89 7.34 5.85
CA GLU A 205 28.31 8.13 7.02
C GLU A 205 27.12 8.66 7.84
N ARG A 206 25.96 8.84 7.20
CA ARG A 206 24.72 9.29 7.84
C ARG A 206 23.86 8.13 8.38
N GLY A 207 24.29 6.89 8.17
CA GLY A 207 23.60 5.67 8.56
C GLY A 207 22.57 5.20 7.54
N ILE A 208 22.75 5.57 6.26
CA ILE A 208 21.93 5.12 5.14
C ILE A 208 22.79 4.16 4.31
N SER A 209 22.70 2.88 4.62
CA SER A 209 23.47 1.79 4.02
C SER A 209 22.56 0.59 3.76
N ASP A 210 23.11 -0.50 3.21
CA ASP A 210 22.35 -1.73 2.94
C ASP A 210 21.64 -2.32 4.17
N ASP A 211 22.14 -2.05 5.38
CA ASP A 211 21.46 -2.41 6.64
C ASP A 211 20.08 -1.74 6.77
N LEU A 212 19.93 -0.52 6.25
CA LEU A 212 18.64 0.17 6.18
C LEU A 212 17.69 -0.56 5.23
N ALA A 213 18.19 -1.09 4.11
CA ALA A 213 17.39 -1.89 3.18
C ALA A 213 16.82 -3.13 3.89
N VAL A 214 17.68 -3.87 4.58
CA VAL A 214 17.28 -5.05 5.36
C VAL A 214 16.23 -4.69 6.40
N PHE A 215 16.47 -3.61 7.16
CA PHE A 215 15.52 -3.10 8.16
C PHE A 215 14.16 -2.76 7.52
N LEU A 216 14.15 -1.94 6.46
CA LEU A 216 12.92 -1.53 5.78
C LEU A 216 12.13 -2.74 5.27
N HIS A 217 12.80 -3.74 4.71
CA HIS A 217 12.17 -4.97 4.24
C HIS A 217 11.51 -5.76 5.37
N GLN A 218 12.20 -5.93 6.49
CA GLN A 218 11.63 -6.60 7.66
C GLN A 218 10.46 -5.79 8.25
N TYR A 219 10.64 -4.48 8.35
CA TYR A 219 9.65 -3.56 8.90
C TYR A 219 8.37 -3.55 8.06
N MET A 220 8.50 -3.45 6.73
CA MET A 220 7.35 -3.44 5.81
C MET A 220 6.64 -4.79 5.74
N LYS A 221 7.33 -5.92 5.90
CA LYS A 221 6.66 -7.23 6.06
C LYS A 221 5.75 -7.27 7.29
N ASN A 222 6.22 -6.72 8.41
CA ASN A 222 5.41 -6.64 9.62
C ASN A 222 4.24 -5.66 9.46
N LYS A 223 4.51 -4.48 8.89
CA LYS A 223 3.49 -3.45 8.64
C LYS A 223 2.40 -3.92 7.66
N ASP A 224 2.76 -4.61 6.57
CA ASP A 224 1.79 -5.16 5.60
C ASP A 224 0.78 -6.09 6.29
N ARG A 225 1.27 -6.98 7.16
CA ARG A 225 0.42 -7.88 7.94
C ARG A 225 -0.47 -7.12 8.92
N ALA A 226 0.10 -6.18 9.69
CA ALA A 226 -0.66 -5.38 10.64
C ALA A 226 -1.77 -4.57 9.95
N GLU A 227 -1.47 -3.98 8.79
CA GLU A 227 -2.42 -3.21 7.99
C GLU A 227 -3.48 -4.10 7.34
N TYR A 228 -3.14 -5.31 6.90
CA TYR A 228 -4.12 -6.27 6.42
C TYR A 228 -5.16 -6.62 7.49
N ILE A 229 -4.70 -6.94 8.71
CA ILE A 229 -5.60 -7.22 9.84
C ILE A 229 -6.46 -6.01 10.15
N ARG A 230 -5.87 -4.80 10.23
CA ARG A 230 -6.59 -3.56 10.50
C ARG A 230 -7.65 -3.28 9.42
N TRP A 231 -7.32 -3.52 8.16
CA TRP A 231 -8.25 -3.38 7.04
C TRP A 231 -9.40 -4.39 7.14
N MET A 232 -9.10 -5.66 7.42
CA MET A 232 -10.11 -6.70 7.59
C MET A 232 -11.06 -6.42 8.77
N GLU A 233 -10.55 -5.92 9.90
CA GLU A 233 -11.37 -5.47 11.03
C GLU A 233 -12.24 -4.25 10.66
N THR A 234 -11.73 -3.35 9.82
CA THR A 234 -12.51 -2.21 9.31
C THR A 234 -13.64 -2.68 8.40
N VAL A 235 -13.39 -3.62 7.49
CA VAL A 235 -14.40 -4.22 6.61
C VAL A 235 -15.45 -4.97 7.43
N LYS A 236 -15.02 -5.75 8.43
CA LYS A 236 -15.92 -6.43 9.38
C LYS A 236 -16.85 -5.42 10.06
N SER A 237 -16.28 -4.35 10.61
CA SER A 237 -17.04 -3.29 11.30
C SER A 237 -18.05 -2.62 10.37
N TYR A 238 -17.69 -2.40 9.10
CA TYR A 238 -18.59 -1.84 8.11
C TYR A 238 -19.77 -2.76 7.79
N VAL A 239 -19.54 -4.08 7.66
CA VAL A 239 -20.62 -5.06 7.41
C VAL A 239 -21.50 -5.28 8.64
N GLU A 240 -20.97 -5.09 9.86
CA GLU A 240 -21.74 -5.17 11.11
C GLU A 240 -22.66 -3.97 11.33
N GLN A 241 -22.38 -2.81 10.71
CA GLN A 241 -23.22 -1.62 10.80
C GLN A 241 -24.57 -1.88 10.11
N LYS A 242 -25.66 -1.57 10.82
CA LYS A 242 -27.04 -1.69 10.33
C LYS A 242 -27.59 -0.38 9.82
#